data_AF-A0A5N1JPN6-F1
#
_entry.id   AF-A0A5N1JPN6-F1
#
_cell.length_a   1.000
_cell.length_b   1.000
_cell.length_c   1.000
_cell.angle_alpha   90.00
_cell.angle_beta   90.00
_cell.angle_gamma   90.00
#
_symmetry.space_group_name_H-M   'P 1'
#
loop_
_entity.id
_entity.type
_entity.pdbx_description
1 polymer ?
#
loop_
_entity_poly.entity_id
_entity_poly.type
_entity_poly.pdbx_seq_one_letter_code
_entity_poly.pdbx_strand_id
1 'polypeptide(L)'
;MGRPKLNMSPEERSEHDRRGNNRRKQDQRKRDADAKALGGRLCSAEIDGLVEMLTSMSLAEAAFILAELQRDYKKTYGIEIPGLREASSVGYRSEDESSEDYDRRKNRATKLGLIRHFATNAIQRSKARARSKKFELNEEHKAAELGIDVQSYREWKRAKNKSSKRQEEIAKTMELIQKNR
;
A
#
# COMPACT_ATOMS: atom_id res chain seq x y z
N MET A 1 25.43 4.76 -50.26
CA MET A 1 26.23 5.00 -49.03
C MET A 1 26.15 3.78 -48.13
N GLY A 2 27.14 2.88 -48.18
CA GLY A 2 27.19 1.71 -47.30
C GLY A 2 27.48 2.13 -45.86
N ARG A 3 26.82 1.50 -44.87
CA ARG A 3 27.11 1.76 -43.45
C ARG A 3 28.59 1.46 -43.17
N PRO A 4 29.32 2.35 -42.47
CA PRO A 4 30.72 2.11 -42.14
C PRO A 4 30.86 0.80 -41.34
N LYS A 5 31.74 -0.09 -41.79
CA LYS A 5 32.09 -1.31 -41.07
C LYS A 5 32.86 -0.92 -39.82
N LEU A 6 32.21 -1.03 -38.66
CA LEU A 6 32.88 -0.94 -37.37
C LEU A 6 33.83 -2.13 -37.24
N ASN A 7 35.14 -1.88 -37.24
CA ASN A 7 36.19 -2.86 -36.92
C ASN A 7 36.15 -3.13 -35.41
N MET A 8 35.11 -3.83 -34.95
CA MET A 8 34.99 -4.31 -33.57
C MET A 8 35.53 -5.73 -33.47
N SER A 9 36.17 -6.06 -32.35
CA SER A 9 36.51 -7.44 -32.02
C SER A 9 35.23 -8.29 -31.83
N PRO A 10 35.30 -9.62 -31.92
CA PRO A 10 34.15 -10.48 -31.68
C PRO A 10 33.48 -10.25 -30.31
N GLU A 11 34.29 -9.96 -29.27
CA GLU A 11 33.81 -9.65 -27.93
C GLU A 11 33.10 -8.30 -27.87
N GLU A 12 33.69 -7.26 -28.47
CA GLU A 12 33.10 -5.92 -28.55
C GLU A 12 31.79 -5.92 -29.35
N ARG A 13 31.71 -6.72 -30.42
CA ARG A 13 30.48 -6.89 -31.20
C ARG A 13 29.38 -7.54 -30.37
N SER A 14 29.71 -8.59 -29.60
CA SER A 14 28.77 -9.26 -28.70
C SER A 14 28.21 -8.31 -27.64
N GLU A 15 29.08 -7.51 -27.02
CA GLU A 15 28.65 -6.50 -26.06
C GLU A 15 27.78 -5.40 -26.68
N HIS A 16 28.18 -4.90 -27.85
CA HIS A 16 27.42 -3.89 -28.59
C HIS A 16 26.00 -4.39 -28.91
N ASP A 17 25.89 -5.63 -29.40
CA ASP A 17 24.60 -6.25 -29.70
C ASP A 17 23.78 -6.50 -28.43
N ARG A 18 24.41 -6.90 -27.32
CA ARG A 18 23.74 -7.04 -26.02
C ARG A 18 23.19 -5.71 -25.53
N ARG A 19 23.97 -4.63 -25.60
CA ARG A 19 23.54 -3.27 -25.20
C ARG A 19 22.42 -2.77 -26.11
N GLY A 20 22.53 -2.97 -27.42
CA GLY A 20 21.50 -2.61 -28.39
C GLY A 20 20.18 -3.35 -28.16
N ASN A 21 20.25 -4.67 -27.92
CA ASN A 21 19.07 -5.49 -27.61
C ASN A 21 18.43 -5.10 -26.28
N ASN A 22 19.23 -4.81 -25.24
CA ASN A 22 18.73 -4.32 -23.96
C ASN A 22 18.01 -2.98 -24.11
N ARG A 23 18.59 -2.05 -24.89
CA ARG A 23 17.96 -0.75 -25.16
C ARG A 23 16.63 -0.91 -25.91
N ARG A 24 16.59 -1.73 -26.97
CA ARG A 24 15.33 -2.02 -27.69
C ARG A 24 14.26 -2.62 -26.78
N LYS A 25 14.63 -3.58 -25.93
CA LYS A 25 13.72 -4.17 -24.94
C LYS A 25 13.25 -3.15 -23.90
N GLN A 26 14.12 -2.24 -23.46
CA GLN A 26 13.76 -1.16 -22.54
C GLN A 26 12.77 -0.20 -23.20
N ASP A 27 13.02 0.22 -24.44
CA ASP A 27 12.14 1.09 -25.21
C ASP A 27 10.78 0.43 -25.46
N GLN A 28 10.77 -0.88 -25.76
CA GLN A 28 9.53 -1.65 -25.91
C GLN A 28 8.74 -1.69 -24.60
N ARG A 29 9.37 -2.07 -23.48
CA ARG A 29 8.71 -2.07 -22.16
C ARG A 29 8.18 -0.70 -21.78
N LYS A 30 8.88 0.38 -22.13
CA LYS A 30 8.43 1.74 -21.89
C LYS A 30 7.19 2.05 -22.73
N ARG A 31 7.18 1.74 -24.03
CA ARG A 31 6.01 1.92 -24.90
C ARG A 31 4.80 1.12 -24.41
N ASP A 32 5.01 -0.13 -24.00
CA ASP A 32 3.96 -0.99 -23.47
C ASP A 32 3.40 -0.42 -22.16
N ALA A 33 4.27 0.09 -21.28
CA ALA A 33 3.86 0.76 -20.05
C ALA A 33 3.10 2.07 -20.32
N ASP A 34 3.57 2.89 -21.26
CA ASP A 34 2.91 4.14 -21.66
C ASP A 34 1.54 3.87 -22.29
N ALA A 35 1.43 2.85 -23.16
CA ALA A 35 0.16 2.41 -23.75
C ALA A 35 -0.82 1.91 -22.68
N LYS A 36 -0.34 1.12 -21.72
CA LYS A 36 -1.13 0.64 -20.59
C LYS A 36 -1.61 1.80 -19.70
N ALA A 37 -0.78 2.80 -19.48
CA ALA A 37 -1.12 4.01 -18.72
C ALA A 37 -2.16 4.89 -19.44
N LEU A 38 -2.13 4.96 -20.78
CA LEU A 38 -3.12 5.71 -21.57
C LEU A 38 -4.54 5.17 -21.39
N GLY A 39 -4.70 3.84 -21.25
CA GLY A 39 -5.99 3.22 -20.97
C GLY A 39 -6.53 3.51 -19.56
N GLY A 40 -5.69 4.00 -18.65
CA GLY A 40 -6.04 4.41 -17.29
C GLY A 40 -6.16 5.92 -17.13
N ARG A 41 -6.58 6.64 -18.17
CA ARG A 41 -6.89 8.07 -18.03
C ARG A 41 -8.39 8.24 -17.84
N LEU A 42 -8.76 8.84 -16.72
CA LEU A 42 -10.13 9.26 -16.46
C LEU A 42 -10.37 10.65 -17.05
N CYS A 43 -11.57 10.90 -17.55
CA CYS A 43 -12.00 12.24 -17.92
C CYS A 43 -12.28 13.08 -16.66
N SER A 44 -12.37 14.41 -16.82
CA SER A 44 -12.62 15.31 -15.70
C SER A 44 -13.91 14.99 -14.95
N ALA A 45 -14.98 14.62 -15.67
CA ALA A 45 -16.26 14.26 -15.05
C ALA A 45 -16.18 12.98 -14.19
N GLU A 46 -15.41 11.97 -14.61
CA GLU A 46 -15.18 10.75 -13.83
C GLU A 46 -14.38 11.05 -12.56
N ILE A 47 -13.39 11.95 -12.65
CA ILE A 47 -12.63 12.40 -11.48
C ILE A 47 -13.53 13.17 -10.52
N ASP A 48 -14.36 14.08 -11.01
CA ASP A 48 -15.25 14.84 -10.14
C ASP A 48 -16.29 13.94 -9.47
N GLY A 49 -16.89 12.99 -10.20
CA GLY A 49 -17.79 12.00 -9.63
C GLY A 49 -17.11 11.12 -8.58
N LEU A 50 -15.87 10.69 -8.82
CA LEU A 50 -15.08 9.96 -7.82
C LEU A 50 -14.83 10.80 -6.57
N VAL A 51 -14.46 12.08 -6.72
CA VAL A 51 -14.20 12.97 -5.58
C VAL A 51 -15.48 13.24 -4.79
N GLU A 52 -16.61 13.47 -5.46
CA GLU A 52 -17.91 13.65 -4.80
C GLU A 52 -18.31 12.40 -4.02
N MET A 53 -18.21 11.21 -4.63
CA MET A 53 -18.46 9.94 -3.96
C MET A 53 -17.60 9.82 -2.70
N LEU A 54 -16.28 10.02 -2.80
CA LEU A 54 -15.37 9.91 -1.66
C LEU A 54 -15.62 10.97 -0.58
N THR A 55 -15.94 12.19 -0.97
CA THR A 55 -16.19 13.30 -0.03
C THR A 55 -17.59 13.27 0.58
N SER A 56 -18.53 12.49 0.03
CA SER A 56 -19.83 12.23 0.67
C SER A 56 -19.75 11.20 1.81
N MET A 57 -18.75 10.31 1.77
CA MET A 57 -18.58 9.22 2.74
C MET A 57 -17.90 9.66 4.04
N SER A 58 -17.92 8.75 5.02
CA SER A 58 -17.09 8.85 6.22
C SER A 58 -15.60 8.72 5.85
N LEU A 59 -14.73 9.40 6.60
CA LEU A 59 -13.29 9.42 6.30
C LEU A 59 -12.68 8.00 6.28
N ALA A 60 -13.09 7.13 7.20
CA ALA A 60 -12.55 5.79 7.31
C ALA A 60 -12.91 4.91 6.11
N GLU A 61 -14.16 4.99 5.67
CA GLU A 61 -14.69 4.27 4.52
C GLU A 61 -14.10 4.79 3.21
N ALA A 62 -14.14 6.12 3.00
CA ALA A 62 -13.57 6.76 1.82
C ALA A 62 -12.08 6.43 1.65
N ALA A 63 -11.31 6.48 2.74
CA ALA A 63 -9.88 6.15 2.70
C ALA A 63 -9.64 4.67 2.36
N PHE A 64 -10.50 3.76 2.81
CA PHE A 64 -10.39 2.35 2.49
C PHE A 64 -10.73 2.08 1.02
N ILE A 65 -11.87 2.59 0.55
CA ILE A 65 -12.30 2.48 -0.86
C ILE A 65 -11.25 3.06 -1.78
N LEU A 66 -10.74 4.27 -1.48
CA LEU A 66 -9.68 4.88 -2.28
C LEU A 66 -8.42 4.01 -2.32
N ALA A 67 -8.02 3.42 -1.20
CA ALA A 67 -6.84 2.56 -1.15
C ALA A 67 -6.99 1.29 -2.00
N GLU A 68 -8.18 0.67 -2.00
CA GLU A 68 -8.48 -0.47 -2.86
C GLU A 68 -8.49 -0.05 -4.33
N LEU A 69 -9.16 1.05 -4.66
CA LEU A 69 -9.20 1.57 -6.02
C LEU A 69 -7.79 1.90 -6.54
N GLN A 70 -6.96 2.57 -5.75
CA GLN A 70 -5.56 2.89 -6.11
C GLN A 70 -4.72 1.63 -6.33
N ARG A 71 -4.93 0.60 -5.51
CA ARG A 71 -4.22 -0.68 -5.66
C ARG A 71 -4.61 -1.37 -6.97
N ASP A 72 -5.90 -1.41 -7.27
CA ASP A 72 -6.41 -2.02 -8.49
C ASP A 72 -5.99 -1.21 -9.73
N TYR A 73 -6.04 0.12 -9.64
CA TYR A 73 -5.55 1.01 -10.70
C TYR A 73 -4.07 0.80 -11.00
N LYS A 74 -3.24 0.71 -9.95
CA LYS A 74 -1.81 0.45 -10.10
C LYS A 74 -1.52 -0.93 -10.69
N LYS A 75 -2.30 -1.95 -10.33
CA LYS A 75 -2.18 -3.29 -10.91
C LYS A 75 -2.58 -3.31 -12.39
N THR A 76 -3.72 -2.70 -12.70
CA THR A 76 -4.36 -2.73 -14.03
C THR A 76 -3.71 -1.79 -15.02
N TYR A 77 -3.26 -0.61 -14.60
CA TYR A 77 -2.74 0.45 -15.48
C TYR A 77 -1.27 0.81 -15.20
N GLY A 78 -0.69 0.34 -14.09
CA GLY A 78 0.70 0.64 -13.74
C GLY A 78 0.95 2.04 -13.18
N ILE A 79 -0.12 2.84 -13.03
CA ILE A 79 -0.07 4.25 -12.60
C ILE A 79 -1.01 4.48 -11.41
N GLU A 80 -0.81 5.59 -10.71
CA GLU A 80 -1.81 6.12 -9.79
C GLU A 80 -2.95 6.77 -10.58
N ILE A 81 -4.11 6.90 -9.96
CA ILE A 81 -5.29 7.53 -10.57
C ILE A 81 -4.94 9.00 -10.89
N PRO A 82 -4.88 9.39 -12.19
CA PRO A 82 -4.56 10.76 -12.58
C PRO A 82 -5.60 11.75 -12.06
N GLY A 83 -5.24 13.01 -11.80
CA GLY A 83 -6.20 14.06 -11.42
C GLY A 83 -6.57 14.10 -9.93
N LEU A 84 -6.38 13.01 -9.17
CA LEU A 84 -6.68 13.01 -7.73
C LEU A 84 -5.76 13.92 -6.91
N ARG A 85 -4.49 14.07 -7.32
CA ARG A 85 -3.53 14.92 -6.61
C ARG A 85 -3.90 16.39 -6.82
N GLU A 86 -4.21 16.74 -8.05
CA GLU A 86 -4.62 18.06 -8.49
C GLU A 86 -5.93 18.46 -7.82
N ALA A 87 -6.92 17.56 -7.77
CA ALA A 87 -8.20 17.77 -7.10
C ALA A 87 -8.08 17.99 -5.58
N SER A 88 -6.99 17.53 -4.96
CA SER A 88 -6.72 17.75 -3.53
C SER A 88 -5.94 19.03 -3.22
N SER A 89 -5.65 19.84 -4.24
CA SER A 89 -4.96 21.13 -4.09
C SER A 89 -5.95 22.29 -4.22
N VAL A 90 -5.84 23.26 -3.32
CA VAL A 90 -6.63 24.50 -3.39
C VAL A 90 -5.77 25.53 -4.13
N GLY A 91 -6.10 25.78 -5.39
CA GLY A 91 -5.53 26.91 -6.13
C GLY A 91 -5.98 28.25 -5.56
N TYR A 92 -5.47 29.34 -6.12
CA TYR A 92 -5.86 30.70 -5.73
C TYR A 92 -7.38 30.93 -5.92
N ARG A 93 -7.93 31.87 -5.13
CA ARG A 93 -9.28 32.39 -5.33
C ARG A 93 -9.26 33.28 -6.58
N SER A 94 -10.20 33.08 -7.49
CA SER A 94 -10.38 33.98 -8.64
C SER A 94 -10.98 35.32 -8.19
N GLU A 95 -10.69 36.41 -8.90
CA GLU A 95 -11.31 37.72 -8.64
C GLU A 95 -12.84 37.66 -8.76
N ASP A 96 -13.35 36.82 -9.67
CA ASP A 96 -14.77 36.62 -9.92
C ASP A 96 -15.43 35.56 -9.00
N GLU A 97 -14.65 34.85 -8.17
CA GLU A 97 -15.18 33.78 -7.31
C GLU A 97 -15.70 34.35 -5.99
N SER A 98 -16.93 33.98 -5.63
CA SER A 98 -17.49 34.34 -4.32
C SER A 98 -16.67 33.71 -3.19
N SER A 99 -16.68 34.33 -2.00
CA SER A 99 -15.97 33.76 -0.85
C SER A 99 -16.53 32.40 -0.45
N GLU A 100 -17.84 32.22 -0.58
CA GLU A 100 -18.52 30.97 -0.22
C GLU A 100 -18.12 29.81 -1.16
N ASP A 101 -18.06 30.07 -2.46
CA ASP A 101 -17.68 29.03 -3.44
C ASP A 101 -16.21 28.63 -3.27
N TYR A 102 -15.35 29.61 -2.98
CA TYR A 102 -13.96 29.34 -2.62
C TYR A 102 -13.85 28.46 -1.38
N ASP A 103 -14.58 28.77 -0.31
CA ASP A 103 -14.54 27.99 0.93
C ASP A 103 -15.09 26.57 0.75
N ARG A 104 -16.15 26.39 -0.05
CA ARG A 104 -16.66 25.06 -0.43
C ARG A 104 -15.60 24.25 -1.16
N ARG A 105 -14.95 24.85 -2.17
CA ARG A 105 -13.86 24.22 -2.93
C ARG A 105 -12.68 23.86 -2.03
N LYS A 106 -12.29 24.78 -1.14
CA LYS A 106 -11.23 24.58 -0.15
C LYS A 106 -11.53 23.42 0.80
N ASN A 107 -12.75 23.35 1.33
CA ASN A 107 -13.17 22.29 2.24
C ASN A 107 -13.22 20.93 1.53
N ARG A 108 -13.74 20.89 0.30
CA ARG A 108 -13.75 19.69 -0.56
C ARG A 108 -12.33 19.16 -0.79
N ALA A 109 -11.42 20.02 -1.25
CA ALA A 109 -10.03 19.66 -1.50
C ALA A 109 -9.31 19.22 -0.21
N THR A 110 -9.56 19.90 0.91
CA THR A 110 -9.00 19.55 2.23
C THR A 110 -9.45 18.17 2.68
N LYS A 111 -10.77 17.88 2.59
CA LYS A 111 -11.33 16.56 2.92
C LYS A 111 -10.72 15.47 2.03
N LEU A 112 -10.61 15.72 0.72
CA LEU A 112 -9.95 14.78 -0.19
C LEU A 112 -8.47 14.57 0.15
N GLY A 113 -7.74 15.63 0.51
CA GLY A 113 -6.35 15.55 0.96
C GLY A 113 -6.18 14.64 2.19
N LEU A 114 -7.09 14.76 3.17
CA LEU A 114 -7.13 13.85 4.33
C LEU A 114 -7.44 12.41 3.92
N ILE A 115 -8.45 12.19 3.07
CA ILE A 115 -8.80 10.85 2.56
C ILE A 115 -7.57 10.21 1.90
N ARG A 116 -6.87 10.94 1.02
CA ARG A 116 -5.64 10.50 0.37
C ARG A 116 -4.54 10.14 1.37
N HIS A 117 -4.32 11.00 2.37
CA HIS A 117 -3.32 10.74 3.41
C HIS A 117 -3.62 9.43 4.15
N PHE A 118 -4.87 9.24 4.58
CA PHE A 118 -5.28 8.03 5.30
C PHE A 118 -5.32 6.79 4.41
N ALA A 119 -5.60 6.92 3.12
CA ALA A 119 -5.66 5.80 2.17
C ALA A 119 -4.34 5.02 2.11
N THR A 120 -3.20 5.71 2.18
CA THR A 120 -1.84 5.12 2.14
C THR A 120 -1.69 3.86 3.00
N ASN A 121 -2.23 3.89 4.23
CA ASN A 121 -2.13 2.80 5.19
C ASN A 121 -3.48 2.14 5.51
N ALA A 122 -4.56 2.48 4.80
CA ALA A 122 -5.92 2.03 5.14
C ALA A 122 -6.08 0.51 5.09
N ILE A 123 -5.57 -0.13 4.04
CA ILE A 123 -5.60 -1.60 3.90
C ILE A 123 -4.83 -2.28 5.03
N GLN A 124 -3.66 -1.76 5.40
CA GLN A 124 -2.84 -2.33 6.47
C GLN A 124 -3.53 -2.21 7.82
N ARG A 125 -4.11 -1.03 8.12
CA ARG A 125 -4.90 -0.81 9.34
C ARG A 125 -6.13 -1.73 9.39
N SER A 126 -6.84 -1.89 8.28
CA SER A 126 -8.00 -2.80 8.19
C SER A 126 -7.58 -4.24 8.49
N LYS A 127 -6.51 -4.74 7.86
CA LYS A 127 -5.96 -6.08 8.14
C LYS A 127 -5.51 -6.23 9.59
N ALA A 128 -4.88 -5.20 10.18
CA ALA A 128 -4.47 -5.24 11.58
C ALA A 128 -5.68 -5.35 12.52
N ARG A 129 -6.73 -4.56 12.29
CA ARG A 129 -7.99 -4.65 13.05
C ARG A 129 -8.63 -6.03 12.93
N ALA A 130 -8.69 -6.59 11.72
CA ALA A 130 -9.24 -7.94 11.51
C ALA A 130 -8.44 -9.01 12.27
N ARG A 131 -7.09 -8.91 12.29
CA ARG A 131 -6.24 -9.81 13.07
C ARG A 131 -6.47 -9.67 14.57
N SER A 132 -6.55 -8.44 15.09
CA SER A 132 -6.83 -8.20 16.51
C SER A 132 -8.20 -8.75 16.91
N LYS A 133 -9.25 -8.48 16.11
CA LYS A 133 -10.60 -9.01 16.38
C LYS A 133 -10.61 -10.55 16.39
N LYS A 134 -9.94 -11.20 15.43
CA LYS A 134 -9.83 -12.67 15.40
C LYS A 134 -9.07 -13.19 16.61
N PHE A 135 -8.03 -12.48 17.04
CA PHE A 135 -7.27 -12.84 18.23
C PHE A 135 -8.13 -12.73 19.49
N GLU A 136 -8.86 -11.63 19.67
CA GLU A 136 -9.78 -11.41 20.79
C GLU A 136 -10.87 -12.50 20.84
N LEU A 137 -11.54 -12.77 19.72
CA LEU A 137 -12.55 -13.83 19.63
C LEU A 137 -11.98 -15.21 19.97
N ASN A 138 -10.74 -15.51 19.56
CA ASN A 138 -10.08 -16.77 19.93
C ASN A 138 -9.78 -16.84 21.43
N GLU A 139 -9.42 -15.72 22.07
CA GLU A 139 -9.20 -15.70 23.52
C GLU A 139 -10.50 -15.83 24.29
N GLU A 140 -11.57 -15.19 23.82
CA GLU A 140 -12.92 -15.35 24.36
C GLU A 140 -13.40 -16.81 24.25
N HIS A 141 -13.23 -17.44 23.09
CA HIS A 141 -13.60 -18.84 22.90
C HIS A 141 -12.85 -19.78 23.85
N LYS A 142 -11.53 -19.60 23.99
CA LYS A 142 -10.71 -20.45 24.87
C LYS A 142 -10.99 -20.20 26.35
N ALA A 143 -11.31 -18.97 26.73
CA ALA A 143 -11.74 -18.66 28.08
C ALA A 143 -13.09 -19.35 28.39
N ALA A 144 -14.03 -19.29 27.44
CA ALA A 144 -15.32 -19.96 27.54
C ALA A 144 -15.20 -21.49 27.62
N GLU A 145 -14.34 -22.11 26.80
CA GLU A 145 -14.02 -23.55 26.87
C GLU A 145 -13.52 -23.98 28.26
N LEU A 146 -12.80 -23.10 28.94
CA LEU A 146 -12.24 -23.34 30.28
C LEU A 146 -13.19 -22.89 31.40
N GLY A 147 -14.34 -22.32 31.08
CA GLY A 147 -15.30 -21.80 32.06
C GLY A 147 -14.76 -20.64 32.90
N ILE A 148 -13.80 -19.87 32.38
CA ILE A 148 -13.18 -18.74 33.08
C ILE A 148 -13.37 -17.43 32.31
N ASP A 149 -13.15 -16.30 33.00
CA ASP A 149 -13.11 -14.99 32.34
C ASP A 149 -11.87 -14.84 31.43
N VAL A 150 -12.00 -13.99 30.40
CA VAL A 150 -10.95 -13.71 29.41
C VAL A 150 -9.69 -13.16 30.07
N GLN A 151 -9.83 -12.31 31.09
CA GLN A 151 -8.66 -11.76 31.79
C GLN A 151 -7.92 -12.84 32.57
N SER A 152 -8.63 -13.69 33.29
CA SER A 152 -8.05 -14.84 33.99
C SER A 152 -7.37 -15.82 33.03
N TYR A 153 -7.97 -16.05 31.85
CA TYR A 153 -7.35 -16.86 30.79
C TYR A 153 -6.03 -16.27 30.31
N ARG A 154 -5.98 -14.95 30.08
CA ARG A 154 -4.76 -14.23 29.66
C ARG A 154 -3.66 -14.33 30.70
N GLU A 155 -3.99 -14.21 31.98
CA GLU A 155 -3.04 -14.35 33.09
C GLU A 155 -2.49 -15.76 33.19
N TRP A 156 -3.37 -16.77 33.15
CA TRP A 156 -2.99 -18.19 33.14
C TRP A 156 -2.04 -18.51 31.97
N LYS A 157 -2.39 -18.06 30.76
CA LYS A 157 -1.59 -18.24 29.55
C LYS A 157 -0.21 -17.57 29.67
N ARG A 158 -0.14 -16.36 30.25
CA ARG A 158 1.13 -15.64 30.50
C ARG A 158 2.00 -16.40 31.52
N ALA A 159 1.41 -16.91 32.61
CA ALA A 159 2.11 -17.68 33.62
C ALA A 159 2.69 -18.98 33.04
N LYS A 160 1.88 -19.71 32.27
CA LYS A 160 2.30 -20.94 31.57
C LYS A 160 3.48 -20.68 30.62
N ASN A 161 3.42 -19.61 29.82
CA ASN A 161 4.50 -19.24 28.90
C ASN A 161 5.80 -18.86 29.63
N LYS A 162 5.72 -18.16 30.77
CA LYS A 162 6.91 -17.84 31.59
C LYS A 162 7.54 -19.12 32.15
N SER A 163 6.75 -20.07 32.61
CA SER A 163 7.23 -21.36 33.10
C SER A 163 7.95 -22.17 32.02
N SER A 164 7.37 -22.25 30.82
CA SER A 164 7.96 -22.95 29.67
C SER A 164 9.31 -22.36 29.27
N LYS A 165 9.39 -21.02 29.14
CA LYS A 165 10.65 -20.35 28.80
C LYS A 165 11.76 -20.60 29.82
N ARG A 166 11.41 -20.57 31.12
CA ARG A 166 12.37 -20.86 32.18
C ARG A 166 12.88 -22.31 32.13
N GLN A 167 12.01 -23.27 31.81
CA GLN A 167 12.41 -24.67 31.62
C GLN A 167 13.31 -24.85 30.39
N GLU A 168 13.01 -24.16 29.28
CA GLU A 168 13.86 -24.17 28.08
C GLU A 168 15.24 -23.56 28.35
N GLU A 169 15.33 -22.45 29.09
CA GLU A 169 16.60 -21.83 29.47
C GLU A 169 17.45 -22.74 30.35
N ILE A 170 16.83 -23.44 31.31
CA ILE A 170 17.49 -24.43 32.17
C ILE A 170 18.00 -25.61 31.32
N ALA A 171 17.18 -26.13 30.40
CA ALA A 171 17.59 -27.22 29.51
C ALA A 171 18.79 -26.82 28.64
N LYS A 172 18.77 -25.60 28.08
CA LYS A 172 19.87 -25.06 27.26
C LYS A 172 21.16 -24.89 28.06
N THR A 173 21.07 -24.44 29.31
CA THR A 173 22.23 -24.29 30.19
C THR A 173 22.81 -25.63 30.60
N MET A 174 21.97 -26.63 30.89
CA MET A 174 22.42 -28.00 31.17
C MET A 174 23.12 -28.64 29.96
N GLU A 175 22.59 -28.43 28.75
CA GLU A 175 23.18 -28.93 27.51
C GLU A 175 24.55 -28.28 27.22
N LEU A 176 24.72 -26.98 27.52
CA LEU A 176 26.01 -26.29 27.43
C LEU A 176 27.03 -26.78 28.46
N ILE A 177 26.59 -27.08 29.69
CA ILE A 177 27.45 -27.66 30.73
C ILE A 177 27.92 -29.05 30.34
N GLN A 178 27.06 -29.86 29.73
CA GLN A 178 27.41 -31.20 29.23
C GLN A 178 28.35 -31.18 28.03
N LYS A 179 28.24 -30.18 27.13
CA LYS A 179 29.16 -30.03 25.98
C LYS A 179 30.56 -29.54 26.34
N ASN A 180 30.71 -28.88 27.49
CA ASN A 180 31.99 -28.33 27.97
C ASN A 180 32.69 -29.25 29.00
N ARG A 181 32.17 -30.47 29.20
CA ARG A 181 32.83 -31.57 29.93
C ARG A 181 33.37 -32.58 28.93
#